data_AF-A0A0G4MV87-F1
#
_entry.id   AF-A0A0G4MV87-F1
#
_cell.length_a   1.000
_cell.length_b   1.000
_cell.length_c   1.000
_cell.angle_alpha   90.00
_cell.angle_beta   90.00
_cell.angle_gamma   90.00
#
_symmetry.space_group_name_H-M   'P 1'
#
loop_
_entity.id
_entity.type
_entity.pdbx_description
1 polymer ?
#
loop_
_entity_poly.entity_id
_entity_poly.type
_entity_poly.pdbx_seq_one_letter_code
_entity_poly.pdbx_strand_id
1 'polypeptide(L)'
;MRASYDTYINHGNSSSATIFSVLDRLRSKDMDALAPGGRVRDFVVGCAFGPGITAEMCMLKRNRGVQGVTGLLTPPETESEGGRSDA
;
A
#
# COMPACT_ATOMS: atom_id res chain seq x y z
N MET A 1 2.98 8.06 -12.14
CA MET A 1 3.27 7.64 -13.53
C MET A 1 4.53 6.79 -13.68
N ARG A 2 5.60 6.94 -12.88
CA ARG A 2 6.85 6.19 -13.10
C ARG A 2 6.71 4.66 -13.08
N ALA A 3 5.94 4.10 -12.15
CA ALA A 3 5.67 2.66 -12.13
C ALA A 3 4.96 2.17 -13.41
N SER A 4 4.00 2.94 -13.94
CA SER A 4 3.34 2.62 -15.22
C SER A 4 4.33 2.60 -16.39
N TYR A 5 5.26 3.57 -16.44
CA TYR A 5 6.33 3.59 -17.44
C TYR A 5 7.28 2.40 -17.30
N ASP A 6 7.73 2.11 -16.08
CA ASP A 6 8.64 1.01 -15.80
C ASP A 6 8.03 -0.33 -16.22
N THR A 7 6.77 -0.59 -15.83
CA THR A 7 6.06 -1.80 -16.25
C THR A 7 5.90 -1.86 -17.77
N TYR A 8 5.51 -0.75 -18.42
CA TYR A 8 5.29 -0.75 -19.86
C TYR A 8 6.58 -0.92 -20.67
N ILE A 9 7.67 -0.26 -20.29
CA ILE A 9 8.96 -0.35 -20.99
C ILE A 9 9.54 -1.77 -20.87
N ASN A 10 9.43 -2.39 -19.70
CA ASN A 10 10.07 -3.68 -19.43
C ASN A 10 9.17 -4.88 -19.75
N HIS A 11 7.84 -4.71 -19.79
CA HIS A 11 6.88 -5.82 -19.95
C HIS A 11 5.75 -5.56 -20.96
N GLY A 12 5.61 -4.34 -21.49
CA GLY A 12 4.53 -4.00 -22.43
C GLY A 12 3.15 -3.92 -21.78
N ASN A 13 2.11 -4.10 -22.61
CA ASN A 13 0.71 -4.14 -22.18
C ASN A 13 0.24 -5.59 -22.05
N SER A 14 0.07 -6.05 -20.81
CA SER A 14 -0.45 -7.37 -20.44
C SER A 14 -1.96 -7.35 -20.19
N SER A 15 -2.68 -6.43 -20.83
CA SER A 15 -4.11 -6.23 -20.68
C SER A 15 -4.49 -5.97 -19.21
N SER A 16 -5.60 -6.55 -18.72
CA SER A 16 -6.11 -6.35 -17.37
C SER A 16 -5.10 -6.66 -16.26
N ALA A 17 -4.16 -7.57 -16.47
CA ALA A 17 -3.14 -7.91 -15.48
C ALA A 17 -2.18 -6.73 -15.18
N THR A 18 -2.00 -5.81 -16.13
CA THR A 18 -1.03 -4.71 -16.01
C THR A 18 -1.34 -3.80 -14.82
N ILE A 19 -2.62 -3.57 -14.48
CA ILE A 19 -2.94 -2.65 -13.37
C ILE A 19 -2.40 -3.16 -12.04
N PHE A 20 -2.48 -4.48 -11.78
CA PHE A 20 -1.94 -5.06 -10.55
C PHE A 20 -0.41 -5.09 -10.56
N SER A 21 0.20 -5.37 -11.71
CA SER A 21 1.66 -5.26 -11.85
C SER A 21 2.17 -3.84 -11.60
N VAL A 22 1.45 -2.82 -12.08
CA VAL A 22 1.79 -1.41 -11.84
C VAL A 22 1.64 -1.03 -10.37
N LEU A 23 0.56 -1.47 -9.70
CA LEU A 23 0.33 -1.18 -8.28
C LEU A 23 1.36 -1.87 -7.38
N ASP A 24 1.75 -3.11 -7.71
CA ASP A 24 2.84 -3.81 -7.03
C ASP A 24 4.18 -3.11 -7.26
N ARG A 25 4.48 -2.71 -8.49
CA ARG A 25 5.70 -1.97 -8.81
C ARG A 25 5.74 -0.64 -8.07
N LEU A 26 4.63 0.09 -8.01
CA LEU A 26 4.53 1.41 -7.37
C LEU A 26 4.91 1.41 -5.89
N ARG A 27 4.69 0.29 -5.17
CA ARG A 27 4.98 0.22 -3.73
C ARG A 27 6.43 -0.11 -3.37
N SER A 28 7.28 -0.36 -4.36
CA SER A 28 8.69 -0.68 -4.18
C SER A 28 9.54 0.52 -3.73
N LYS A 29 10.65 0.24 -3.02
CA LYS A 29 11.50 1.29 -2.41
C LYS A 29 12.25 2.14 -3.43
N ASP A 30 12.67 1.55 -4.54
CA ASP A 30 13.32 2.27 -5.64
C ASP A 30 12.32 3.18 -6.38
N MET A 31 11.03 2.81 -6.46
CA MET A 31 9.99 3.73 -6.94
C MET A 31 9.75 4.91 -5.98
N ASP A 32 9.88 4.71 -4.67
CA ASP A 32 9.77 5.79 -3.69
C ASP A 32 10.88 6.83 -3.84
N ALA A 33 12.10 6.40 -4.17
CA ALA A 33 13.23 7.30 -4.44
C ALA A 33 12.99 8.19 -5.67
N LEU A 34 12.14 7.74 -6.59
CA LEU A 34 11.75 8.48 -7.79
C LEU A 34 10.46 9.29 -7.60
N ALA A 35 9.95 9.41 -6.37
CA ALA A 35 8.75 10.19 -6.11
C ALA A 35 8.97 11.69 -6.47
N PRO A 36 8.02 12.35 -7.16
CA PRO A 36 8.14 13.78 -7.46
C PRO A 36 8.33 14.60 -6.18
N GLY A 37 9.36 15.44 -6.14
CA GLY A 37 9.71 16.23 -4.96
C GLY A 37 10.15 15.40 -3.75
N GLY A 38 10.60 14.15 -3.96
CA GLY A 38 11.03 13.25 -2.89
C GLY A 38 9.91 12.80 -1.96
N ARG A 39 8.64 13.09 -2.30
CA ARG A 39 7.49 12.81 -1.44
C ARG A 39 6.60 11.73 -2.02
N VAL A 40 6.60 10.58 -1.36
CA VAL A 40 5.65 9.50 -1.61
C VAL A 40 4.23 9.97 -1.25
N ARG A 41 3.26 9.66 -2.10
CA ARG A 41 1.84 9.99 -1.89
C ARG A 41 1.16 8.90 -1.07
N ASP A 42 0.34 9.31 -0.10
CA ASP A 42 -0.45 8.39 0.73
C ASP A 42 -1.72 7.90 0.02
N PHE A 43 -2.21 8.66 -0.96
CA PHE A 43 -3.35 8.32 -1.80
C PHE A 43 -2.90 8.14 -3.26
N VAL A 44 -3.44 7.11 -3.91
CA VAL A 44 -3.11 6.71 -5.28
C VAL A 44 -4.41 6.59 -6.07
N VAL A 45 -4.42 7.16 -7.28
CA VAL A 45 -5.49 6.95 -8.25
C VAL A 45 -5.04 5.87 -9.22
N GLY A 46 -5.75 4.74 -9.24
CA GLY A 46 -5.65 3.72 -10.28
C GLY A 46 -6.63 4.03 -11.40
N CYS A 47 -6.20 3.93 -12.65
CA CYS A 47 -7.06 4.18 -13.82
C CYS A 47 -6.68 3.26 -14.99
N ALA A 48 -7.68 2.71 -15.67
CA ALA A 48 -7.53 1.86 -16.83
C ALA A 48 -8.69 2.05 -17.81
N PHE A 49 -8.47 1.66 -19.07
CA PHE A 49 -9.46 1.72 -20.15
C PHE A 49 -9.52 0.38 -20.88
N GLY A 50 -10.73 -0.04 -21.28
CA GLY A 50 -10.96 -1.34 -21.93
C GLY A 50 -12.10 -1.34 -22.96
N PRO A 51 -12.43 -2.51 -23.53
CA PRO A 51 -13.49 -2.66 -24.54
C PRO A 51 -14.84 -2.08 -24.09
N GLY A 52 -15.57 -1.48 -25.03
CA GLY A 52 -16.76 -0.66 -24.78
C GLY A 52 -16.47 0.84 -24.59
N ILE A 53 -15.18 1.22 -24.66
CA ILE A 53 -14.53 2.40 -24.06
C ILE A 53 -15.06 2.65 -22.64
N THR A 54 -14.88 1.62 -21.82
CA THR A 54 -15.10 1.73 -20.38
C THR A 54 -13.87 2.40 -19.76
N ALA A 55 -14.11 3.40 -18.91
CA ALA A 55 -13.10 4.00 -18.07
C ALA A 55 -13.34 3.55 -16.62
N GLU A 56 -12.32 2.97 -15.99
CA GLU A 56 -12.37 2.57 -14.59
C GLU A 56 -11.37 3.38 -13.79
N MET A 57 -11.80 3.88 -12.62
CA MET A 57 -10.96 4.66 -11.71
C MET A 57 -11.24 4.29 -10.26
N CYS A 58 -10.19 4.11 -9.47
CA CYS A 58 -10.29 3.84 -8.04
C CYS A 58 -9.31 4.70 -7.24
N MET A 59 -9.76 5.14 -6.06
CA MET A 59 -8.92 5.80 -5.07
C MET A 59 -8.44 4.77 -4.04
N LEU A 60 -7.13 4.71 -3.83
CA LEU A 60 -6.50 3.76 -2.92
C LEU A 60 -5.69 4.52 -1.86
N LYS A 61 -5.77 4.10 -0.60
CA LYS A 61 -4.85 4.54 0.46
C LYS A 61 -3.68 3.56 0.52
N ARG A 62 -2.46 4.03 0.26
CA ARG A 62 -1.24 3.21 0.34
C ARG A 62 -0.95 2.90 1.80
N ASN A 63 -0.95 1.62 2.15
CA ASN A 63 -0.45 1.17 3.46
C ASN A 63 1.08 1.30 3.47
N ARG A 64 1.61 2.19 4.32
CA ARG A 64 3.05 2.44 4.46
C ARG A 64 3.68 1.67 5.64
N GLY A 65 2.92 0.74 6.22
CA GLY A 65 3.28 0.08 7.47
C GLY A 65 3.18 1.03 8.66
N VAL A 66 3.39 0.48 9.86
CA VAL A 66 3.48 1.25 11.09
C VAL A 66 4.84 1.97 11.10
N GLN A 67 4.88 3.21 10.61
CA GLN A 67 6.06 4.06 10.82
C GLN A 67 5.97 4.66 12.23
N GLY A 68 6.78 4.15 13.16
CA GLY A 68 7.01 4.82 14.45
C GLY A 68 6.39 4.20 15.71
N VAL A 69 6.11 2.90 15.77
CA VAL A 69 5.88 2.24 17.07
C VAL A 69 7.23 1.79 17.64
N THR A 70 7.85 2.65 18.44
CA THR A 70 9.05 2.35 19.26
C THR A 70 8.65 1.87 20.65
N GLY A 71 7.67 0.96 20.75
CA GLY A 71 7.22 0.43 22.04
C GLY A 71 6.50 -0.89 21.88
N LEU A 72 6.75 -1.83 22.78
CA LEU A 72 6.01 -3.09 22.84
C LEU A 72 4.52 -2.78 22.97
N LEU A 73 3.72 -3.23 22.00
CA LEU A 73 2.27 -3.39 22.13
C LEU A 73 1.98 -4.66 22.94
N THR A 74 2.53 -4.75 24.15
CA THR A 74 1.91 -5.63 25.15
C THR A 74 0.63 -4.93 25.59
N PRO A 75 -0.54 -5.58 25.47
CA PRO A 75 -1.74 -5.10 26.14
C PRO A 75 -1.40 -4.84 27.62
N PRO A 76 -1.93 -3.77 28.24
CA PRO A 76 -1.71 -3.56 29.67
C PRO A 76 -2.14 -4.83 30.41
N GLU A 77 -1.28 -5.32 31.31
CA GLU A 77 -1.65 -6.43 32.17
C GLU A 77 -2.87 -5.97 32.98
N THR A 78 -4.02 -6.57 32.71
CA THR A 78 -5.19 -6.42 33.57
C THR A 78 -4.81 -6.98 34.94
N GLU A 79 -4.83 -6.14 35.97
CA GLU A 79 -4.71 -6.57 37.36
C GLU A 79 -5.85 -7.59 37.60
N SER A 80 -5.50 -8.88 37.64
CA SER A 80 -6.48 -9.92 37.93
C SER A 80 -6.82 -9.84 39.41
N GLU A 81 -7.85 -9.05 39.76
CA GLU A 81 -8.54 -9.15 41.04
C GLU A 81 -9.10 -10.57 41.19
N GLY A 82 -8.40 -11.41 41.96
CA GLY A 82 -8.71 -12.84 42.10
C GLY A 82 -8.31 -13.41 43.45
N GLY A 83 -9.01 -12.95 44.49
CA GLY A 83 -9.38 -13.71 45.70
C GLY A 83 -8.29 -14.49 46.46
N ARG A 84 -7.81 -13.93 47.58
CA ARG A 84 -7.33 -14.73 48.71
C ARG A 84 -8.51 -15.50 49.30
N SER A 85 -8.50 -16.82 49.18
CA SER A 85 -9.31 -17.71 50.00
C SER A 85 -8.42 -18.26 51.12
N ASP A 86 -8.51 -17.66 52.31
CA ASP A 86 -8.11 -18.29 53.57
C ASP A 86 -9.39 -18.81 54.25
N ALA A 87 -9.48 -20.13 54.41
CA ALA A 87 -10.36 -20.83 55.34
C ALA A 87 -9.70 -22.13 55.78
#